data_AF-A0A2V8UGE5-F1
#
_entry.id   AF-A0A2V8UGE5-F1
#
_cell.length_a   1.000
_cell.length_b   1.000
_cell.length_c   1.000
_cell.angle_alpha   90.00
_cell.angle_beta   90.00
_cell.angle_gamma   90.00
#
_symmetry.space_group_name_H-M   'P 1'
#
loop_
_entity.id
_entity.type
_entity.pdbx_description
1 polymer ?
#
loop_
_entity_poly.entity_id
_entity_poly.type
_entity_poly.pdbx_seq_one_letter_code
_entity_poly.pdbx_strand_id
1 'polypeptide(L)'
;MQPTSHFGEVFQYSNLMASAAGNVGARLYDPKSDLGSADKTMQNLVFTHLGMSSTTFAMARALKGNHASPHGDDVDVRPQVADMAVNYSVMPHRPAGGVWTSAHDLAKYVQLEIARGKLPDATRLVSEQNLLMRRQPQIATGENQSYGMVWRKTRPGAPQ
;
A
#
# COMPACT_ATOMS: atom_id res chain seq x y z
N MET A 1 -13.73 -17.21 -4.95
CA MET A 1 -12.57 -17.23 -5.87
C MET A 1 -11.75 -18.47 -5.56
N GLN A 2 -11.21 -19.18 -6.56
CA GLN A 2 -10.38 -20.38 -6.38
C GLN A 2 -9.01 -20.18 -7.03
N PRO A 3 -7.92 -20.77 -6.51
CA PRO A 3 -6.60 -20.69 -7.15
C PRO A 3 -6.64 -21.23 -8.58
N THR A 4 -5.91 -20.60 -9.49
CA THR A 4 -5.78 -21.03 -10.89
C THR A 4 -4.47 -21.78 -11.17
N SER A 5 -3.59 -21.89 -10.19
CA SER A 5 -2.30 -22.59 -10.26
C SER A 5 -1.94 -23.16 -8.89
N HIS A 6 -0.91 -24.01 -8.85
CA HIS A 6 -0.30 -24.46 -7.60
C HIS A 6 0.49 -23.33 -6.93
N PHE A 7 0.84 -23.53 -5.66
CA PHE A 7 1.69 -22.60 -4.92
C PHE A 7 3.09 -22.53 -5.55
N GLY A 8 3.57 -21.31 -5.81
CA GLY A 8 4.90 -21.07 -6.37
C GLY A 8 5.03 -21.35 -7.88
N GLU A 9 3.96 -21.76 -8.56
CA GLU A 9 4.00 -22.12 -9.99
C GLU A 9 4.11 -20.88 -10.90
N VAL A 10 3.35 -19.83 -10.59
CA VAL A 10 3.33 -18.61 -11.40
C VAL A 10 3.07 -17.36 -10.54
N PHE A 11 3.61 -16.23 -10.97
CA PHE A 11 3.27 -14.94 -10.39
C PHE A 11 1.88 -14.49 -10.84
N GLN A 12 0.99 -14.23 -9.89
CA GLN A 12 -0.31 -13.62 -10.15
C GLN A 12 -0.56 -12.50 -9.15
N TYR A 13 -0.77 -11.29 -9.64
CA TYR A 13 -1.08 -10.16 -8.77
C TYR A 13 -2.46 -10.38 -8.11
N SER A 14 -2.53 -10.20 -6.78
CA SER A 14 -3.76 -10.44 -6.02
C SER A 14 -3.95 -9.41 -4.90
N ASN A 15 -4.95 -8.54 -5.06
CA ASN A 15 -5.39 -7.63 -4.01
C ASN A 15 -5.98 -8.37 -2.80
N LEU A 16 -6.58 -9.56 -3.00
CA LEU A 16 -7.11 -10.36 -1.90
C LEU A 16 -5.99 -10.90 -1.01
N MET A 17 -4.88 -11.36 -1.60
CA MET A 17 -3.73 -11.81 -0.83
C MET A 17 -3.07 -10.65 -0.08
N ALA A 18 -2.93 -9.48 -0.70
CA ALA A 18 -2.45 -8.28 -0.03
C ALA A 18 -3.38 -7.86 1.13
N SER A 19 -4.69 -7.93 0.93
CA SER A 19 -5.70 -7.65 1.97
C SER A 19 -5.61 -8.63 3.14
N ALA A 20 -5.45 -9.93 2.85
CA ALA A 20 -5.28 -10.96 3.87
C ALA A 20 -3.99 -10.74 4.67
N ALA A 21 -2.86 -10.48 4.00
CA ALA A 21 -1.59 -10.19 4.66
C ALA A 21 -1.67 -8.98 5.60
N GLY A 22 -2.36 -7.91 5.21
CA GLY A 22 -2.59 -6.75 6.07
C GLY A 22 -3.37 -7.09 7.36
N ASN A 23 -4.42 -7.91 7.25
CA ASN A 23 -5.19 -8.36 8.41
C ASN A 23 -4.38 -9.31 9.31
N VAL A 24 -3.57 -10.21 8.73
CA VAL A 24 -2.64 -11.06 9.49
C VAL A 24 -1.64 -10.20 10.25
N GLY A 25 -1.03 -9.20 9.61
CA GLY A 25 -0.13 -8.25 10.26
C GLY A 25 -0.80 -7.48 11.41
N ALA A 26 -2.05 -7.06 11.23
CA ALA A 26 -2.84 -6.42 12.28
C ALA A 26 -3.04 -7.32 13.49
N ARG A 27 -3.40 -8.59 13.26
CA ARG A 27 -3.64 -9.58 14.31
C ARG A 27 -2.36 -10.01 15.03
N LEU A 28 -1.22 -10.01 14.33
CA LEU A 28 0.08 -10.25 14.97
C LEU A 28 0.49 -9.10 15.89
N TYR A 29 0.15 -7.87 15.52
CA TYR A 29 0.39 -6.69 16.37
C TYR A 29 -0.58 -6.62 17.56
N ASP A 30 -1.86 -6.87 17.31
CA ASP A 30 -2.91 -6.92 18.33
C ASP A 30 -3.73 -8.22 18.17
N PRO A 31 -3.42 -9.27 18.95
CA PRO A 31 -4.12 -10.56 18.89
C PRO A 31 -5.59 -10.50 19.30
N LYS A 32 -6.14 -9.34 19.67
CA LYS A 32 -7.58 -9.16 19.93
C LYS A 32 -8.28 -8.39 18.82
N SER A 33 -7.53 -7.89 17.84
CA SER A 33 -8.03 -7.04 16.76
C SER A 33 -9.02 -7.76 15.83
N ASP A 34 -10.05 -7.06 15.38
CA ASP A 34 -11.03 -7.57 14.41
C ASP A 34 -10.57 -7.44 12.95
N LEU A 35 -11.41 -7.91 12.03
CA LEU A 35 -11.26 -7.62 10.61
C LEU A 35 -11.47 -6.12 10.38
N GLY A 36 -10.49 -5.47 9.76
CA GLY A 36 -10.50 -4.01 9.54
C GLY A 36 -9.58 -3.22 10.47
N SER A 37 -9.11 -3.83 11.56
CA SER A 37 -8.15 -3.23 12.50
C SER A 37 -6.77 -2.90 11.89
N ALA A 38 -6.47 -3.41 10.69
CA ALA A 38 -5.25 -3.06 9.94
C ALA A 38 -5.05 -1.54 9.78
N ASP A 39 -6.14 -0.77 9.72
CA ASP A 39 -6.06 0.69 9.65
C ASP A 39 -5.47 1.29 10.91
N LYS A 40 -5.93 0.82 12.08
CA LYS A 40 -5.44 1.26 13.39
C LYS A 40 -3.99 0.84 13.59
N THR A 41 -3.64 -0.37 13.16
CA THR A 41 -2.25 -0.84 13.19
C THR A 41 -1.34 0.05 12.34
N MET A 42 -1.74 0.40 11.12
CA MET A 42 -0.99 1.33 10.27
C MET A 42 -0.90 2.74 10.86
N GLN A 43 -1.99 3.23 11.44
CA GLN A 43 -1.99 4.51 12.15
C GLN A 43 -0.96 4.52 13.28
N ASN A 44 -0.97 3.48 14.12
CA ASN A 44 -0.13 3.39 15.31
C ASN A 44 1.35 3.16 14.99
N LEU A 45 1.65 2.25 14.05
CA LEU A 45 3.02 1.83 13.77
C LEU A 45 3.74 2.68 12.72
N VAL A 46 3.00 3.34 11.83
CA VAL A 46 3.58 4.01 10.67
C VAL A 46 3.17 5.48 10.62
N PHE A 47 1.88 5.77 10.44
CA PHE A 47 1.45 7.12 10.07
C PHE A 47 1.73 8.13 11.19
N THR A 48 1.46 7.78 12.45
CA THR A 48 1.73 8.66 13.58
C THR A 48 3.24 8.92 13.74
N HIS A 49 4.07 7.88 13.68
CA HIS A 49 5.53 8.02 13.84
C HIS A 49 6.20 8.80 12.71
N LEU A 50 5.64 8.73 11.51
CA LEU A 50 6.11 9.51 10.36
C LEU A 50 5.45 10.89 10.27
N GLY A 51 4.57 11.26 11.20
CA GLY A 51 3.84 12.53 11.13
C GLY A 51 2.97 12.68 9.87
N MET A 52 2.42 11.57 9.35
CA MET A 52 1.58 11.52 8.15
C MET A 52 0.13 11.91 8.49
N SER A 53 -0.10 13.17 8.88
CA SER A 53 -1.35 13.63 9.48
C SER A 53 -2.56 13.65 8.54
N SER A 54 -2.33 13.67 7.22
CA SER A 54 -3.39 13.64 6.20
C SER A 54 -3.67 12.22 5.69
N THR A 55 -2.88 11.23 6.12
CA THR A 55 -3.03 9.85 5.70
C THR A 55 -4.07 9.13 6.55
N THR A 56 -5.03 8.47 5.90
CA THR A 56 -6.09 7.72 6.59
C THR A 56 -6.71 6.67 5.69
N PHE A 57 -7.24 5.61 6.28
CA PHE A 57 -8.13 4.66 5.61
C PHE A 57 -9.62 5.02 5.77
N ALA A 58 -9.94 6.01 6.62
CA ALA A 58 -11.30 6.47 6.81
C ALA A 58 -11.70 7.42 5.67
N MET A 59 -12.27 6.85 4.60
CA MET A 59 -12.71 7.60 3.42
C MET A 59 -13.64 8.78 3.77
N ALA A 60 -14.58 8.59 4.72
CA ALA A 60 -15.46 9.67 5.17
C ALA A 60 -14.72 10.85 5.81
N ARG A 61 -13.56 10.62 6.44
CA ARG A 61 -12.69 11.70 6.94
C ARG A 61 -11.98 12.40 5.79
N ALA A 62 -11.47 11.64 4.82
CA ALA A 62 -10.79 12.19 3.65
C ALA A 62 -11.71 13.11 2.82
N LEU A 63 -12.94 12.67 2.56
CA LEU A 63 -13.92 13.42 1.75
C LEU A 63 -14.45 14.70 2.43
N LYS A 64 -14.31 14.83 3.76
CA LYS A 64 -14.64 16.08 4.47
C LYS A 64 -13.54 17.14 4.38
N GLY A 65 -12.34 16.75 4.02
CA GLY A 65 -11.19 17.65 3.89
C GLY A 65 -10.94 18.10 2.45
N ASN A 66 -9.82 18.80 2.26
CA ASN A 66 -9.28 19.04 0.93
C ASN A 66 -8.84 17.70 0.31
N HIS A 67 -9.51 17.29 -0.76
CA HIS A 67 -9.28 16.01 -1.43
C HIS A 67 -9.41 16.17 -2.95
N ALA A 68 -8.79 15.26 -3.69
CA ALA A 68 -9.03 15.12 -5.12
C ALA A 68 -10.29 14.27 -5.35
N SER A 69 -11.24 14.79 -6.12
CA SER A 69 -12.42 14.04 -6.57
C SER A 69 -12.05 13.14 -7.76
N PRO A 70 -12.69 11.97 -7.92
CA PRO A 70 -12.50 11.14 -9.10
C PRO A 70 -13.04 11.86 -10.34
N HIS A 71 -12.41 11.64 -11.48
CA HIS A 71 -12.85 12.15 -12.77
C HIS A 71 -12.90 11.00 -13.77
N GLY A 72 -13.81 11.09 -14.72
CA GLY A 72 -13.97 10.13 -15.81
C GLY A 72 -14.84 10.71 -16.91
N ASP A 73 -14.94 10.00 -18.01
CA ASP A 73 -15.75 10.44 -19.15
C ASP A 73 -17.22 10.04 -18.96
N ASP A 74 -18.13 10.88 -19.45
CA ASP A 74 -19.55 10.52 -19.61
C ASP A 74 -19.78 9.61 -20.83
N VAL A 75 -21.04 9.28 -21.10
CA VAL A 75 -21.43 8.43 -22.25
C VAL A 75 -21.10 9.07 -23.61
N ASP A 76 -20.86 10.38 -23.65
CA ASP A 76 -20.49 11.16 -24.82
C ASP A 76 -18.97 11.46 -24.86
N VAL A 77 -18.17 10.81 -24.01
CA VAL A 77 -16.71 10.96 -23.89
C VAL A 77 -16.30 12.37 -23.43
N ARG A 78 -17.12 13.02 -22.60
CA ARG A 78 -16.80 14.32 -22.01
C ARG A 78 -16.27 14.16 -20.59
N PRO A 79 -15.12 14.75 -20.24
CA PRO A 79 -14.59 14.69 -18.88
C PRO A 79 -15.54 15.35 -17.87
N GLN A 80 -15.82 14.63 -16.79
CA GLN A 80 -16.62 15.11 -15.67
C GLN A 80 -16.12 14.58 -14.33
N VAL A 81 -16.60 15.16 -13.24
CA VAL A 81 -16.42 14.58 -11.90
C VAL A 81 -17.25 13.30 -11.84
N ALA A 82 -16.62 12.20 -11.45
CA ALA A 82 -17.26 10.89 -11.35
C ALA A 82 -17.90 10.68 -9.97
N ASP A 83 -18.87 9.76 -9.90
CA ASP A 83 -19.46 9.35 -8.64
C ASP A 83 -18.45 8.55 -7.78
N MET A 84 -18.48 8.78 -6.47
CA MET A 84 -17.68 8.04 -5.49
C MET A 84 -18.12 6.58 -5.29
N ALA A 85 -19.32 6.19 -5.72
CA ALA A 85 -19.94 4.89 -5.48
C ALA A 85 -19.01 3.70 -5.75
N VAL A 86 -18.32 3.71 -6.90
CA VAL A 86 -17.38 2.64 -7.27
C VAL A 86 -16.18 2.58 -6.32
N ASN A 87 -15.71 3.72 -5.81
CA ASN A 87 -14.56 3.79 -4.91
C ASN A 87 -14.85 3.16 -3.54
N TYR A 88 -16.12 3.13 -3.09
CA TYR A 88 -16.49 2.45 -1.84
C TYR A 88 -16.30 0.94 -1.90
N SER A 89 -16.16 0.34 -3.08
CA SER A 89 -15.86 -1.09 -3.24
C SER A 89 -14.51 -1.52 -2.65
N VAL A 90 -13.59 -0.57 -2.41
CA VAL A 90 -12.28 -0.86 -1.79
C VAL A 90 -12.36 -1.12 -0.28
N MET A 91 -13.47 -0.74 0.38
CA MET A 91 -13.60 -0.79 1.84
C MET A 91 -13.32 -2.16 2.49
N PRO A 92 -13.77 -3.32 1.96
CA PRO A 92 -13.40 -4.63 2.49
C PRO A 92 -11.95 -5.05 2.14
N HIS A 93 -11.28 -4.34 1.24
CA HIS A 93 -9.94 -4.63 0.73
C HIS A 93 -8.94 -3.51 1.02
N ARG A 94 -9.23 -2.67 2.03
CA ARG A 94 -8.44 -1.50 2.40
C ARG A 94 -6.93 -1.76 2.48
N PRO A 95 -6.43 -2.86 3.07
CA PRO A 95 -4.98 -3.05 3.16
C PRO A 95 -4.28 -3.19 1.80
N ALA A 96 -5.01 -3.51 0.72
CA ALA A 96 -4.46 -3.60 -0.62
C ALA A 96 -4.43 -2.25 -1.38
N GLY A 97 -5.24 -1.27 -0.99
CA GLY A 97 -5.33 -0.01 -1.77
C GLY A 97 -6.31 1.05 -1.28
N GLY A 98 -6.83 0.95 -0.05
CA GLY A 98 -7.82 1.89 0.49
C GLY A 98 -7.25 3.10 1.21
N VAL A 99 -5.93 3.33 1.16
CA VAL A 99 -5.29 4.45 1.85
C VAL A 99 -5.51 5.76 1.09
N TRP A 100 -6.04 6.76 1.77
CA TRP A 100 -6.04 8.15 1.32
C TRP A 100 -4.81 8.84 1.90
N THR A 101 -4.06 9.54 1.06
CA THR A 101 -2.81 10.20 1.48
C THR A 101 -2.53 11.43 0.61
N SER A 102 -1.66 12.30 1.09
CA SER A 102 -1.05 13.36 0.28
C SER A 102 0.30 12.92 -0.28
N ALA A 103 0.78 13.59 -1.33
CA ALA A 103 2.15 13.41 -1.83
C ALA A 103 3.19 13.75 -0.76
N HIS A 104 2.94 14.78 0.06
CA HIS A 104 3.81 15.19 1.15
C HIS A 104 3.95 14.09 2.21
N ASP A 105 2.84 13.47 2.65
CA ASP A 105 2.91 12.41 3.64
C ASP A 105 3.52 11.13 3.07
N LEU A 106 3.23 10.79 1.80
CA LEU A 106 3.86 9.66 1.14
C LEU A 106 5.38 9.85 0.99
N ALA A 107 5.85 11.08 0.78
CA ALA A 107 7.28 11.38 0.75
C ALA A 107 7.98 11.04 2.08
N LYS A 108 7.31 11.19 3.23
CA LYS A 108 7.87 10.80 4.54
C LYS A 108 8.04 9.27 4.65
N TYR A 109 7.10 8.50 4.11
CA TYR A 109 7.24 7.05 4.00
C TYR A 109 8.42 6.66 3.09
N VAL A 110 8.58 7.35 1.95
CA VAL A 110 9.73 7.15 1.05
C VAL A 110 11.05 7.54 1.72
N GLN A 111 11.07 8.60 2.53
CA GLN A 111 12.25 8.99 3.30
C GLN A 111 12.64 7.91 4.32
N LEU A 112 11.69 7.30 5.02
CA LEU A 112 11.95 6.16 5.91
C LEU A 112 12.61 5.00 5.14
N GLU A 113 12.11 4.70 3.94
CA GLU A 113 12.69 3.69 3.05
C GLU A 113 14.14 4.05 2.68
N ILE A 114 14.40 5.26 2.21
CA ILE A 114 15.75 5.72 1.83
C ILE A 114 16.69 5.68 3.04
N ALA A 115 16.22 6.13 4.21
CA ALA A 115 16.95 6.14 5.48
C ALA A 115 17.05 4.76 6.14
N ARG A 116 16.63 3.69 5.45
CA ARG A 116 16.73 2.30 5.91
C ARG A 116 16.13 2.08 7.29
N GLY A 117 14.99 2.71 7.54
CA GLY A 117 14.18 2.52 8.74
C GLY A 117 14.50 3.48 9.89
N LYS A 118 15.32 4.50 9.66
CA LYS A 118 15.58 5.57 10.63
C LYS A 118 14.68 6.79 10.39
N LEU A 119 14.24 7.39 11.49
CA LEU A 119 13.56 8.68 11.55
C LEU A 119 14.57 9.84 11.50
N PRO A 120 14.14 11.09 11.29
CA PRO A 120 15.04 12.25 11.24
C PRO A 120 15.88 12.48 12.50
N ASP A 121 15.38 12.07 13.67
CA ASP A 121 16.06 12.11 14.96
C ASP A 121 17.02 10.91 15.18
N ALA A 122 17.27 10.12 14.14
CA ALA A 122 18.02 8.86 14.13
C ALA A 122 17.38 7.68 14.89
N THR A 123 16.19 7.87 15.49
CA THR A 123 15.43 6.78 16.10
C THR A 123 15.08 5.73 15.04
N ARG A 124 15.21 4.45 15.39
CA ARG A 124 14.91 3.35 14.47
C ARG A 124 13.45 2.92 14.60
N LEU A 125 12.66 3.16 13.55
CA LEU A 125 11.27 2.71 13.48
C LEU A 125 11.17 1.25 13.00
N VAL A 126 12.04 0.84 12.07
CA VAL A 126 12.08 -0.53 11.54
C VAL A 126 13.53 -0.96 11.32
N SER A 127 13.82 -2.26 11.54
CA SER A 127 15.16 -2.78 11.31
C SER A 127 15.56 -2.66 9.84
N GLU A 128 16.81 -2.28 9.60
CA GLU A 128 17.36 -2.20 8.25
C GLU A 128 17.28 -3.58 7.55
N GLN A 129 17.56 -4.65 8.29
CA GLN A 129 17.43 -6.02 7.78
C GLN A 129 16.01 -6.29 7.25
N ASN A 130 14.96 -6.08 8.05
CA ASN A 130 13.60 -6.39 7.62
C ASN A 130 13.14 -5.51 6.46
N LEU A 131 13.52 -4.23 6.47
CA LEU A 131 13.19 -3.29 5.41
C LEU A 131 13.89 -3.63 4.10
N LEU A 132 15.17 -4.00 4.13
CA LEU A 132 15.91 -4.40 2.94
C LEU A 132 15.49 -5.78 2.41
N MET A 133 15.08 -6.71 3.28
CA MET A 133 14.52 -8.00 2.85
C MET A 133 13.30 -7.82 1.93
N ARG A 134 12.48 -6.79 2.18
CA ARG A 134 11.33 -6.49 1.29
C ARG A 134 11.72 -6.17 -0.16
N ARG A 135 12.94 -5.65 -0.36
CA ARG A 135 13.45 -5.24 -1.68
C ARG A 135 14.13 -6.36 -2.44
N GLN A 136 14.42 -7.48 -1.78
CA GLN A 136 15.10 -8.60 -2.40
C GLN A 136 14.20 -9.19 -3.49
N PRO A 137 14.72 -9.41 -4.72
CA PRO A 137 13.99 -10.13 -5.76
C PRO A 137 13.59 -11.52 -5.26
N GLN A 138 12.29 -11.83 -5.25
CA GLN A 138 11.78 -13.15 -4.87
C GLN A 138 11.24 -13.89 -6.09
N ILE A 139 10.55 -13.17 -6.99
CA ILE A 139 9.88 -13.75 -8.15
C ILE A 139 10.21 -12.93 -9.39
N ALA A 140 10.59 -13.58 -10.49
CA ALA A 140 10.73 -12.94 -11.79
C ALA A 140 9.35 -12.64 -12.38
N THR A 141 9.14 -11.42 -12.88
CA THR A 141 7.85 -10.99 -13.47
C THR A 141 7.99 -10.51 -14.91
N GLY A 142 9.18 -10.67 -15.51
CA GLY A 142 9.51 -10.27 -16.87
C GLY A 142 11.03 -10.20 -17.06
N GLU A 143 11.48 -9.95 -18.28
CA GLU A 143 12.91 -10.01 -18.69
C GLU A 143 13.86 -9.21 -17.77
N ASN A 144 13.45 -8.00 -17.36
CA ASN A 144 14.22 -7.14 -16.47
C ASN A 144 13.44 -6.72 -15.22
N GLN A 145 12.46 -7.54 -14.83
CA GLN A 145 11.54 -7.22 -13.74
C GLN A 145 11.48 -8.33 -12.70
N SER A 146 11.46 -7.93 -11.44
CA SER A 146 11.26 -8.83 -10.31
C SER A 146 10.34 -8.21 -9.29
N TYR A 147 9.72 -9.06 -8.49
CA TYR A 147 8.89 -8.68 -7.36
C TYR A 147 9.51 -9.22 -6.08
N GLY A 148 9.70 -8.34 -5.09
CA GLY A 148 10.05 -8.67 -3.72
C GLY A 148 8.82 -8.71 -2.82
N MET A 149 8.99 -8.55 -1.51
CA MET A 149 7.84 -8.37 -0.62
C MET A 149 7.33 -6.93 -0.78
N VAL A 150 6.28 -6.78 -1.59
CA VAL A 150 5.58 -5.52 -1.94
C VAL A 150 6.38 -4.47 -2.73
N TRP A 151 7.49 -4.87 -3.36
CA TRP A 151 8.27 -4.00 -4.23
C TRP A 151 8.49 -4.62 -5.61
N ARG A 152 8.11 -3.91 -6.67
CA ARG A 152 8.57 -4.23 -8.02
C ARG A 152 9.90 -3.53 -8.29
N LYS A 153 10.88 -4.28 -8.79
CA LYS A 153 12.18 -3.77 -9.24
C LYS A 153 12.31 -3.99 -10.73
N THR A 154 12.50 -2.89 -11.46
CA THR A 154 12.87 -2.91 -12.88
C THR A 154 14.34 -2.51 -12.98
N ARG A 155 15.15 -3.31 -13.66
CA ARG A 155 16.50 -2.90 -14.03
C ARG A 155 16.43 -2.17 -15.38
N PRO A 156 17.11 -1.03 -15.56
CA PRO A 156 17.31 -0.50 -16.89
C PRO A 156 17.94 -1.58 -17.77
N GLY A 157 17.43 -1.77 -18.99
CA GLY A 157 18.12 -2.61 -19.96
C GLY A 157 19.53 -2.05 -20.20
N ALA A 158 20.50 -2.93 -20.48
CA ALA A 158 21.71 -2.46 -21.13
C ALA A 158 21.29 -1.76 -22.44
N PRO A 159 21.84 -0.58 -22.78
CA PRO A 159 21.61 -0.02 -24.11
C PRO A 159 22.02 -1.08 -25.15
N GLN A 160 21.14 -1.32 -26.13
CA GLN A 160 21.45 -2.15 -27.30
C GLN A 160 22.53 -1.48 -28.13
#